data_AF-A0A0Q7TXM4-F1
#
_entry.id   AF-A0A0Q7TXM4-F1
#
_cell.length_a   1.000
_cell.length_b   1.000
_cell.length_c   1.000
_cell.angle_alpha   90.00
_cell.angle_beta   90.00
_cell.angle_gamma   90.00
#
_symmetry.space_group_name_H-M   'P 1'
#
loop_
_entity.id
_entity.type
_entity.pdbx_description
1 polymer ?
#
loop_
_entity_poly.entity_id
_entity_poly.type
_entity_poly.pdbx_seq_one_letter_code
_entity_poly.pdbx_strand_id
1 'polypeptide(L)'
;MRAIADAVACAEDEAMAVAAANAVVQAKLGWASDSEARGEVLSFFAPVAKVVFDSLDPEQGASPPDVVAALHDFESWYASTRGSPFWILFDNYMPETPRVDF
;
A
#
# COMPACT_ATOMS: atom_id res chain seq x y z
N MET A 1 8.65 3.85 1.64
CA MET A 1 7.91 5.12 1.50
C MET A 1 8.45 6.06 0.43
N ARG A 2 9.73 6.47 0.40
CA ARG A 2 10.25 7.40 -0.64
C ARG A 2 9.89 7.01 -2.08
N ALA A 3 10.19 5.77 -2.49
CA ALA A 3 9.87 5.30 -3.85
C ALA A 3 8.37 5.31 -4.20
N ILE A 4 7.48 5.18 -3.20
CA ILE A 4 6.03 5.27 -3.41
C ILE A 4 5.65 6.73 -3.61
N ALA A 5 6.15 7.63 -2.76
CA ALA A 5 5.92 9.07 -2.92
C ALA A 5 6.44 9.60 -4.26
N ASP A 6 7.62 9.16 -4.70
CA ASP A 6 8.19 9.56 -6.00
C ASP A 6 7.33 9.06 -7.17
N ALA A 7 6.81 7.83 -7.10
CA ALA A 7 5.93 7.28 -8.14
C ALA A 7 4.56 7.98 -8.16
N VAL A 8 4.00 8.26 -6.99
CA VAL A 8 2.75 8.99 -6.82
C VAL A 8 2.87 10.44 -7.29
N ALA A 9 4.02 11.09 -7.08
CA ALA A 9 4.27 12.46 -7.54
C ALA A 9 4.24 12.61 -9.07
N CYS A 10 4.45 11.52 -9.82
CA CYS A 10 4.35 11.50 -11.28
C CYS A 10 2.95 11.17 -11.80
N ALA A 11 1.99 10.87 -10.91
CA ALA A 11 0.63 10.55 -11.30
C ALA A 11 -0.17 11.81 -11.66
N GLU A 12 -0.97 11.73 -12.71
CA GLU A 12 -1.83 12.83 -13.16
C GLU A 12 -3.14 12.90 -12.36
N ASP A 13 -3.57 11.76 -11.81
CA ASP A 13 -4.78 11.64 -11.01
C ASP A 13 -4.65 10.58 -9.91
N GLU A 14 -5.66 10.54 -9.04
CA GLU A 14 -5.74 9.61 -7.91
C GLU A 14 -5.68 8.13 -8.35
N ALA A 15 -6.30 7.78 -9.47
CA ALA A 15 -6.33 6.39 -9.95
C ALA A 15 -4.94 5.96 -10.43
N MET A 16 -4.23 6.85 -11.14
CA MET A 16 -2.83 6.66 -11.53
C MET A 16 -1.91 6.61 -10.31
N ALA A 17 -2.17 7.42 -9.28
CA ALA A 17 -1.40 7.39 -8.03
C ALA A 17 -1.52 6.04 -7.31
N VAL A 18 -2.75 5.52 -7.18
CA VAL A 18 -3.00 4.18 -6.61
C VAL A 18 -2.32 3.10 -7.43
N ALA A 19 -2.45 3.13 -8.76
CA ALA A 19 -1.81 2.16 -9.64
C ALA A 19 -0.28 2.19 -9.54
N ALA A 20 0.32 3.39 -9.53
CA ALA A 20 1.76 3.58 -9.41
C ALA A 20 2.28 3.09 -8.05
N ALA A 21 1.59 3.42 -6.96
CA ALA A 21 1.93 2.95 -5.62
C ALA A 21 1.87 1.41 -5.53
N ASN A 22 0.81 0.80 -6.06
CA ASN A 22 0.64 -0.65 -6.10
C ASN A 22 1.76 -1.33 -6.90
N ALA A 23 2.12 -0.78 -8.06
CA ALA A 23 3.22 -1.29 -8.87
C ALA A 23 4.56 -1.27 -8.11
N VAL A 24 4.84 -0.21 -7.34
CA VAL A 24 6.05 -0.12 -6.50
C VAL A 24 6.03 -1.17 -5.38
N VAL A 25 4.90 -1.38 -4.71
CA VAL A 25 4.75 -2.42 -3.69
C VAL A 25 4.96 -3.81 -4.30
N GLN A 26 4.31 -4.10 -5.42
CA GLN A 26 4.44 -5.38 -6.11
C GLN A 26 5.89 -5.63 -6.55
N ALA A 27 6.55 -4.65 -7.14
CA ALA A 27 7.94 -4.76 -7.57
C ALA A 27 8.89 -5.01 -6.38
N LYS A 28 8.68 -4.32 -5.25
CA LYS A 28 9.51 -4.49 -4.04
C LYS A 28 9.33 -5.85 -3.39
N LEU A 29 8.12 -6.40 -3.43
CA LEU A 29 7.80 -7.68 -2.82
C LEU A 29 7.95 -8.87 -3.78
N GLY A 30 8.33 -8.62 -5.04
CA GLY A 30 8.43 -9.67 -6.06
C GLY A 30 7.09 -10.34 -6.36
N TRP A 31 6.00 -9.58 -6.27
CA TRP A 31 4.64 -10.08 -6.47
C TRP A 31 4.23 -10.05 -7.93
N ALA A 32 3.82 -11.20 -8.47
CA ALA A 32 3.12 -11.27 -9.75
C ALA A 32 1.63 -10.92 -9.60
N SER A 33 1.03 -10.43 -10.68
CA SER A 33 -0.31 -9.82 -10.75
C SER A 33 -1.48 -10.73 -10.36
N ASP A 34 -1.30 -12.06 -10.40
CA ASP A 34 -2.40 -13.03 -10.44
C ASP A 34 -2.72 -13.73 -9.10
N SER A 35 -2.44 -13.09 -7.95
CA SER A 35 -2.79 -13.67 -6.64
C SER A 35 -3.91 -12.87 -5.98
N GLU A 36 -5.06 -13.51 -5.75
CA GLU A 36 -6.23 -12.92 -5.11
C GLU A 36 -5.89 -12.34 -3.73
N ALA A 37 -5.09 -13.07 -2.95
CA ALA A 37 -4.62 -12.62 -1.64
C ALA A 37 -3.72 -11.37 -1.72
N ARG A 38 -3.00 -11.16 -2.82
CA ARG A 38 -2.20 -9.94 -3.05
C ARG A 38 -3.08 -8.79 -3.53
N GLY A 39 -4.08 -9.07 -4.37
CA GLY A 39 -5.08 -8.10 -4.82
C GLY A 39 -5.88 -7.50 -3.65
N GLU A 40 -6.23 -8.32 -2.65
CA GLU A 40 -6.83 -7.85 -1.40
C GLU A 40 -5.91 -6.85 -0.68
N VAL A 41 -4.64 -7.19 -0.48
CA VAL A 41 -3.67 -6.30 0.19
C VAL A 41 -3.50 -4.98 -0.55
N LEU A 42 -3.39 -5.01 -1.88
CA LEU A 42 -3.25 -3.80 -2.70
C LEU A 42 -4.52 -2.94 -2.66
N SER A 43 -5.70 -3.55 -2.51
CA SER A 43 -6.97 -2.83 -2.36
C SER A 43 -7.04 -2.10 -1.01
N PHE A 44 -6.58 -2.74 0.07
CA PHE A 44 -6.46 -2.11 1.38
C PHE A 44 -5.30 -1.11 1.48
N PHE A 45 -4.30 -1.20 0.59
CA PHE A 45 -3.22 -0.23 0.48
C PHE A 45 -3.62 1.03 -0.29
N ALA A 46 -4.65 0.97 -1.14
CA ALA A 46 -5.09 2.09 -1.97
C ALA A 46 -5.35 3.40 -1.17
N PRO A 47 -6.01 3.40 0.01
CA PRO A 47 -6.18 4.62 0.81
C PRO A 47 -4.85 5.28 1.21
N VAL A 48 -3.79 4.50 1.48
CA VAL A 48 -2.46 5.05 1.77
C VAL A 48 -1.93 5.82 0.57
N ALA A 49 -2.06 5.24 -0.63
CA ALA A 49 -1.60 5.89 -1.87
C ALA A 49 -2.34 7.21 -2.14
N LYS A 50 -3.65 7.27 -1.85
CA LYS A 50 -4.46 8.49 -1.96
C LYS A 50 -3.99 9.57 -1.00
N VAL A 51 -3.83 9.23 0.29
CA VAL A 51 -3.37 10.19 1.32
C VAL A 51 -1.96 10.69 1.01
N VAL A 52 -1.08 9.86 0.44
CA VAL A 52 0.24 10.30 -0.06
C VAL A 52 0.09 11.25 -1.24
N PHE A 53 -0.78 10.96 -2.21
CA PHE A 53 -1.03 11.84 -3.35
C PHE A 53 -1.55 13.21 -2.91
N ASP A 54 -2.56 13.20 -2.04
CA ASP A 54 -3.13 14.40 -1.42
C ASP A 54 -2.09 15.20 -0.64
N SER A 55 -1.14 14.53 0.03
CA SER A 55 -0.06 15.20 0.77
C SER A 55 0.93 15.96 -0.11
N LEU A 56 0.97 15.63 -1.41
CA LEU A 56 1.84 16.28 -2.38
C LEU A 56 1.19 17.48 -3.06
N ASP A 57 -0.12 17.64 -2.92
CA ASP A 57 -0.87 18.79 -3.44
C ASP A 57 -0.86 19.94 -2.41
N PRO A 58 -0.11 21.02 -2.66
CA PRO A 58 -0.01 22.15 -1.74
C PRO A 58 -1.31 22.97 -1.63
N GLU A 59 -2.28 22.77 -2.54
CA GLU A 59 -3.54 23.54 -2.57
C GLU A 59 -4.69 22.90 -1.75
N GLN A 60 -4.52 21.68 -1.23
CA GLN A 60 -5.58 20.94 -0.51
C GLN A 60 -5.93 21.44 0.92
N GLY A 61 -5.39 22.58 1.36
CA GLY A 61 -5.96 23.34 2.48
C GLY A 61 -5.54 22.94 3.89
N ALA A 62 -6.23 23.51 4.88
CA ALA A 62 -5.72 23.92 6.21
C ALA A 62 -5.24 22.82 7.18
N SER A 63 -5.23 21.54 6.82
CA SER A 63 -4.62 20.47 7.62
C SER A 63 -3.96 19.45 6.70
N PRO A 64 -2.66 19.19 6.87
CA PRO A 64 -1.96 18.24 6.03
C PRO A 64 -2.56 16.84 6.23
N PRO A 65 -2.79 16.07 5.16
CA PRO A 65 -3.28 14.70 5.24
C PRO A 65 -2.32 13.82 6.07
N ASP A 66 -2.89 13.00 6.97
CA ASP A 66 -2.13 12.18 7.91
C ASP A 66 -1.73 10.84 7.29
N VAL A 67 -0.62 10.86 6.55
CA VAL A 67 -0.01 9.66 5.94
C VAL A 67 0.35 8.62 7.00
N VAL A 68 0.72 9.03 8.22
CA VAL A 68 1.12 8.12 9.28
C VAL A 68 -0.08 7.35 9.82
N ALA A 69 -1.21 8.02 10.03
CA ALA A 69 -2.46 7.37 10.41
C ALA A 69 -2.93 6.36 9.34
N ALA A 70 -2.91 6.74 8.06
CA ALA A 70 -3.30 5.83 6.98
C ALA A 70 -2.42 4.58 6.91
N LEU A 71 -1.11 4.73 7.10
CA LEU A 71 -0.18 3.60 7.19
C LEU A 71 -0.46 2.72 8.42
N HIS A 72 -0.73 3.33 9.57
CA HIS A 72 -1.04 2.60 10.80
C HIS A 72 -2.33 1.77 10.68
N ASP A 73 -3.36 2.31 10.04
CA ASP A 73 -4.62 1.62 9.82
C ASP A 73 -4.44 0.43 8.87
N PHE A 74 -3.69 0.62 7.78
CA PHE A 74 -3.31 -0.47 6.88
C PHE A 74 -2.51 -1.57 7.60
N GLU A 75 -1.52 -1.18 8.40
CA GLU A 75 -0.69 -2.12 9.17
C GLU A 75 -1.53 -2.92 10.17
N SER A 76 -2.44 -2.24 10.88
CA SER A 76 -3.33 -2.85 11.86
C SER A 76 -4.27 -3.87 11.20
N TRP A 77 -4.83 -3.51 10.04
CA TRP A 77 -5.64 -4.43 9.25
C TRP A 77 -4.83 -5.65 8.78
N TYR A 78 -3.63 -5.43 8.23
CA TYR A 78 -2.79 -6.50 7.71
C TYR A 78 -2.40 -7.48 8.84
N ALA A 79 -1.94 -6.95 9.98
CA ALA A 79 -1.56 -7.74 11.14
C ALA A 79 -2.75 -8.53 11.71
N SER A 80 -3.94 -7.92 11.81
CA SER A 80 -5.14 -8.62 12.25
C SER A 80 -5.58 -9.73 11.28
N THR A 81 -5.34 -9.56 9.98
CA THR A 81 -5.82 -10.48 8.93
C THR A 81 -4.82 -11.61 8.66
N ARG A 82 -3.52 -11.33 8.75
CA ARG A 82 -2.43 -12.24 8.37
C ARG A 82 -1.59 -12.73 9.55
N GLY A 83 -1.79 -12.17 10.75
CA GLY A 83 -1.08 -12.56 11.97
C GLY A 83 0.36 -12.07 12.05
N SER A 84 0.81 -11.24 11.10
CA SER A 84 2.15 -10.68 11.05
C SER A 84 2.12 -9.23 10.55
N PRO A 85 3.08 -8.38 10.97
CA PRO A 85 3.28 -7.05 10.40
C PRO A 85 3.55 -7.11 8.89
N PHE A 86 3.00 -6.19 8.12
CA PHE A 86 3.26 -6.10 6.67
C PHE A 86 4.73 -5.81 6.41
N TRP A 87 5.38 -5.01 7.25
CA TRP A 87 6.78 -4.65 7.08
C TRP A 87 7.74 -5.85 7.08
N ILE A 88 7.38 -6.95 7.75
CA ILE A 88 8.16 -8.18 7.73
C ILE A 88 8.35 -8.71 6.30
N LEU A 89 7.42 -8.45 5.38
CA LEU A 89 7.52 -8.88 3.99
C LEU A 89 8.72 -8.26 3.24
N PHE A 90 9.17 -7.09 3.66
CA PHE A 90 10.34 -6.44 3.07
C PHE A 90 11.65 -7.06 3.58
N ASP A 91 11.63 -7.65 4.79
CA ASP A 91 12.79 -8.32 5.38
C ASP A 91 12.84 -9.81 5.04
N ASN A 92 11.67 -10.46 4.90
CA ASN A 92 11.52 -11.89 4.66
C ASN A 92 10.39 -12.16 3.67
N TYR A 93 10.70 -12.87 2.57
CA TYR A 93 9.70 -13.28 1.59
C TYR A 93 8.69 -14.25 2.22
N MET A 94 7.41 -13.87 2.29
CA MET A 94 6.37 -14.75 2.82
C MET A 94 5.95 -15.76 1.75
N PRO A 95 6.04 -17.08 2.01
CA PRO A 95 5.48 -18.08 1.12
C PRO A 95 3.95 -17.92 1.08
N GLU A 96 3.35 -18.14 -0.10
CA GLU A 96 1.89 -18.19 -0.25
C GLU A 96 1.36 -19.37 0.56
N THR A 97 1.04 -19.17 1.83
CA THR A 97 0.30 -20.16 2.60
C THR A 97 -1.14 -20.15 2.08
N PRO A 98 -1.62 -21.26 1.50
CA PRO A 98 -3.04 -21.39 1.17
C PRO A 98 -3.82 -21.19 2.46
N ARG A 99 -4.89 -20.38 2.44
CA ARG A 99 -5.91 -20.44 3.49
C ARG A 99 -6.39 -21.89 3.54
N VAL A 100 -6.02 -22.61 4.60
CA VAL A 100 -6.64 -23.90 4.91
C VAL A 100 -7.96 -23.56 5.58
N ASP A 101 -9.05 -23.65 4.83
CA ASP A 101 -10.38 -23.71 5.41
C ASP A 101 -10.49 -25.07 6.15
N PHE A 102 -10.60 -25.02 7.48
CA PHE A 102 -10.88 -26.18 8.34
C PHE A 102 -12.38 -26.36 8.56
#